data_AF-A0A2B4RLG2-F1
#
_entry.id   AF-A0A2B4RLG2-F1
#
_cell.length_a   1.000
_cell.length_b   1.000
_cell.length_c   1.000
_cell.angle_alpha   90.00
_cell.angle_beta   90.00
_cell.angle_gamma   90.00
#
_symmetry.space_group_name_H-M   'P 1'
#
loop_
_entity.id
_entity.type
_entity.pdbx_description
1 polymer ?
#
loop_
_entity_poly.entity_id
_entity_poly.type
_entity_poly.pdbx_seq_one_letter_code
_entity_poly.pdbx_strand_id
1 'polypeptide(L)'
;MRSRNPCFLWVIGSLFMCLPILIYLASRTKVIHQSKDKEGERDHHAFDIKYIEFFSVRPSQLVYLDKKGYRLALDSSDESNYIEAKSGVIDKTSENFDAKSNSSNDSSQARFVSNDSFMNAYEENEAKGDAERDESIDYNMGWEEVQEEPKRIPCASKRPFVNLVLLRTHRTGSGTLANILYRYGDLNGLDFALPKQKSYDFYWPLHFNPSYVDKKYLNSTAPNLLINARYSPDTIPSFMPEDSYYIAIIRKPTSHFESVFYGYQIDDLLGMNNYSDPFDAFLTKPKQYLLQYLHQEPRFDININMVKNGQTFDLGLQHKYYNDPVMIKKHISDLAEKINLVLLMEYFDESLVLLKRELCWDLDDVVYFKLNQRSPEYKETNITDQQQMRIDEWNNADVALYDFFNKTFWNKISAQDQTFYQEVDKLRAKVRSLEKECIHSLETNRDTGEVEIRLNEHTIPDMSRYLCEKMTLKEESYISYLRKKYNLKFKDYNERLRNWFYEKLNKTRLDL
;
A
#
# COMPACT_ATOMS: atom_id res chain seq x y z
N MET A 1 -28.23 -20.75 -80.05
CA MET A 1 -27.04 -20.88 -79.18
C MET A 1 -27.45 -20.55 -77.74
N ARG A 2 -27.32 -21.52 -76.83
CA ARG A 2 -27.51 -21.39 -75.37
C ARG A 2 -26.35 -20.59 -74.77
N SER A 3 -26.62 -19.60 -73.91
CA SER A 3 -26.57 -19.78 -72.45
C SER A 3 -27.03 -18.50 -71.73
N ARG A 4 -27.91 -18.71 -70.75
CA ARG A 4 -28.16 -17.79 -69.64
C ARG A 4 -26.94 -17.85 -68.71
N ASN A 5 -26.51 -16.72 -68.16
CA ASN A 5 -25.80 -16.70 -66.88
C ASN A 5 -26.10 -15.42 -66.10
N PRO A 6 -26.06 -15.48 -64.76
CA PRO A 6 -26.96 -14.75 -63.87
C PRO A 6 -26.19 -13.78 -62.97
N CYS A 7 -26.54 -12.49 -62.99
CA CYS A 7 -26.22 -11.59 -61.87
C CYS A 7 -27.10 -10.33 -61.84
N PHE A 8 -28.34 -10.43 -62.35
CA PHE A 8 -29.33 -9.34 -62.32
C PHE A 8 -30.09 -9.24 -60.98
N LEU A 9 -29.53 -9.80 -59.91
CA LEU A 9 -30.14 -9.85 -58.56
C LEU A 9 -29.22 -9.37 -57.42
N TRP A 10 -28.05 -8.81 -57.71
CA TRP A 10 -27.13 -8.28 -56.69
C TRP A 10 -26.88 -6.76 -56.74
N VAL A 11 -27.53 -6.04 -57.66
CA VAL A 11 -27.36 -4.57 -57.81
C VAL A 11 -28.48 -3.77 -57.13
N ILE A 12 -29.61 -4.40 -56.75
CA ILE A 12 -30.73 -3.71 -56.08
C ILE A 12 -30.62 -3.78 -54.54
N GLY A 13 -29.81 -4.68 -53.99
CA GLY A 13 -29.60 -4.80 -52.53
C GLY A 13 -28.50 -3.89 -51.95
N SER A 14 -27.52 -3.45 -52.75
CA SER A 14 -26.41 -2.59 -52.29
C SER A 14 -26.74 -1.09 -52.29
N LEU A 15 -27.82 -0.69 -52.98
CA LEU A 15 -28.30 0.70 -53.03
C LEU A 15 -29.10 1.14 -51.77
N PHE A 16 -29.56 0.20 -50.92
CA PHE A 16 -30.27 0.52 -49.68
C PHE A 16 -29.40 0.59 -48.41
N MET A 17 -28.12 0.20 -48.47
CA MET A 17 -27.19 0.30 -47.33
C MET A 17 -26.24 1.51 -47.40
N CYS A 18 -26.10 2.17 -48.56
CA CYS A 18 -25.20 3.31 -48.72
C CYS A 18 -25.83 4.68 -48.42
N LEU A 19 -27.16 4.82 -48.41
CA LEU A 19 -27.83 6.10 -48.12
C LEU A 19 -27.72 6.58 -46.66
N PRO A 20 -27.80 5.71 -45.62
CA PRO A 20 -27.64 6.14 -44.23
C PRO A 20 -26.19 6.53 -43.89
N ILE A 21 -25.21 5.87 -44.51
CA ILE A 21 -23.78 6.10 -44.28
C ILE A 21 -23.32 7.43 -44.91
N LEU A 22 -23.87 7.81 -46.06
CA LEU A 22 -23.62 9.12 -46.69
C LEU A 22 -24.26 10.29 -45.93
N ILE A 23 -25.43 10.11 -45.32
CA ILE A 23 -26.07 11.14 -44.48
C ILE A 23 -25.31 11.32 -43.14
N TYR A 24 -24.80 10.24 -42.55
CA TYR A 24 -23.97 10.31 -41.35
C TYR A 24 -22.63 11.02 -41.61
N LEU A 25 -21.97 10.74 -42.74
CA LEU A 25 -20.71 11.39 -43.14
C LEU A 25 -20.88 12.87 -43.56
N ALA A 26 -22.04 13.25 -44.11
CA ALA A 26 -22.36 14.66 -44.44
C ALA A 26 -22.66 15.54 -43.20
N SER A 27 -23.07 14.94 -42.07
CA SER A 27 -23.31 15.68 -40.82
C SER A 27 -22.02 16.00 -40.04
N ARG A 28 -20.98 15.16 -40.15
CA ARG A 28 -19.68 15.37 -39.48
C ARG A 28 -18.70 16.26 -40.24
N THR A 29 -18.89 16.44 -41.54
CA THR A 29 -18.05 17.32 -42.38
C THR A 29 -18.39 18.81 -42.22
N LYS A 30 -19.56 19.16 -41.64
CA LYS A 30 -19.97 20.56 -41.41
C LYS A 30 -19.48 21.20 -40.11
N VAL A 31 -18.94 20.42 -39.17
CA VAL A 31 -18.38 20.95 -37.90
C VAL A 31 -16.85 21.10 -37.94
N ILE A 32 -16.20 20.51 -38.96
CA ILE A 32 -14.73 20.55 -39.13
C ILE A 32 -14.30 21.68 -40.09
N HIS A 33 -15.23 22.34 -40.78
CA HIS A 33 -14.96 23.38 -41.79
C HIS A 33 -15.08 24.84 -41.31
N GLN A 34 -14.75 25.12 -40.05
CA GLN A 34 -14.58 26.50 -39.57
C GLN A 34 -13.17 26.83 -39.04
N SER A 35 -12.18 25.97 -39.27
CA SER A 35 -10.79 26.36 -39.07
C SER A 35 -9.86 25.68 -40.08
N LYS A 36 -9.70 26.30 -41.25
CA LYS A 36 -8.40 26.55 -41.91
C LYS A 36 -8.66 26.96 -43.36
N ASP A 37 -8.41 28.22 -43.65
CA ASP A 37 -8.01 28.69 -44.97
C ASP A 37 -6.81 29.62 -44.80
N LYS A 38 -5.82 29.40 -45.70
CA LYS A 38 -4.60 30.18 -46.00
C LYS A 38 -3.39 29.89 -45.10
N GLU A 39 -2.48 28.94 -45.36
CA GLU A 39 -1.76 28.46 -46.57
C GLU A 39 -0.42 29.18 -46.84
N GLY A 40 0.61 28.36 -47.07
CA GLY A 40 1.95 28.68 -47.58
C GLY A 40 3.07 28.05 -46.73
N GLU A 41 4.02 27.23 -47.20
CA GLU A 41 4.25 26.56 -48.48
C GLU A 41 5.48 25.61 -48.28
N ARG A 42 5.45 24.40 -48.88
CA ARG A 42 6.57 23.52 -49.36
C ARG A 42 7.67 23.07 -48.37
N ASP A 43 7.71 21.80 -47.97
CA ASP A 43 8.24 20.59 -48.67
C ASP A 43 9.69 20.26 -48.28
N HIS A 44 9.90 19.15 -47.56
CA HIS A 44 10.67 17.98 -48.03
C HIS A 44 10.80 16.88 -46.96
N HIS A 45 10.58 15.65 -47.43
CA HIS A 45 10.81 14.36 -46.78
C HIS A 45 12.15 14.22 -46.04
N ALA A 46 12.10 13.67 -44.83
CA ALA A 46 12.72 12.38 -44.50
C ALA A 46 12.32 12.01 -43.06
N PHE A 47 11.56 10.93 -42.92
CA PHE A 47 11.36 10.28 -41.63
C PHE A 47 12.70 9.70 -41.17
N ASP A 48 13.27 10.26 -40.11
CA ASP A 48 14.31 9.60 -39.34
C ASP A 48 13.70 9.15 -38.02
N ILE A 49 13.49 7.84 -37.93
CA ILE A 49 13.00 7.13 -36.77
C ILE A 49 14.17 7.06 -35.79
N LYS A 50 14.12 7.82 -34.69
CA LYS A 50 14.91 7.51 -33.49
C LYS A 50 14.27 8.06 -32.21
N TYR A 51 13.87 7.11 -31.37
CA TYR A 51 13.52 7.21 -29.95
C TYR A 51 12.18 7.84 -29.57
N ILE A 52 11.15 6.99 -29.53
CA ILE A 52 9.97 7.15 -28.67
C ILE A 52 10.12 6.14 -27.51
N GLU A 53 10.42 6.66 -26.32
CA GLU A 53 10.23 6.02 -25.01
C GLU A 53 9.82 7.13 -24.04
N PHE A 54 8.86 7.08 -23.13
CA PHE A 54 7.88 6.08 -22.66
C PHE A 54 6.87 6.88 -21.78
N PHE A 55 5.55 6.62 -21.89
CA PHE A 55 4.38 7.06 -21.07
C PHE A 55 4.10 8.57 -20.88
N SER A 56 2.95 9.12 -21.32
CA SER A 56 1.58 8.94 -20.78
C SER A 56 1.48 9.07 -19.26
N VAL A 57 1.66 10.27 -18.72
CA VAL A 57 1.32 10.59 -17.32
C VAL A 57 -0.18 10.90 -17.23
N ARG A 58 -0.95 9.97 -16.68
CA ARG A 58 -2.24 10.28 -16.05
C ARG A 58 -1.97 10.85 -14.64
N PRO A 59 -2.83 11.74 -14.12
CA PRO A 59 -2.49 12.68 -13.07
C PRO A 59 -2.86 12.16 -11.69
N SER A 60 -1.87 12.01 -10.79
CA SER A 60 -1.98 12.21 -9.33
C SER A 60 -0.65 11.84 -8.69
N GLN A 61 -0.27 12.62 -7.68
CA GLN A 61 0.96 12.55 -6.87
C GLN A 61 2.24 13.14 -7.45
N LEU A 62 2.89 13.89 -6.55
CA LEU A 62 4.13 14.65 -6.62
C LEU A 62 4.11 15.98 -7.36
N VAL A 63 4.67 16.96 -6.64
CA VAL A 63 5.48 18.08 -7.12
C VAL A 63 5.65 18.08 -8.64
N TYR A 64 4.98 19.02 -9.32
CA TYR A 64 5.04 19.07 -10.77
C TYR A 64 6.38 19.67 -11.22
N LEU A 65 7.03 18.97 -12.15
CA LEU A 65 8.18 19.47 -12.91
C LEU A 65 7.66 20.43 -13.99
N ASP A 66 8.00 21.72 -13.89
CA ASP A 66 7.88 22.65 -15.01
C ASP A 66 9.25 22.82 -15.71
N LYS A 67 9.28 23.54 -16.85
CA LYS A 67 10.53 23.84 -17.58
C LYS A 67 11.55 24.68 -16.77
N LYS A 68 11.22 25.11 -15.55
CA LYS A 68 12.01 25.93 -14.62
C LYS A 68 12.31 25.22 -13.28
N GLY A 69 11.82 24.00 -13.02
CA GLY A 69 12.14 23.20 -11.83
C GLY A 69 10.95 22.50 -11.13
N TYR A 70 11.18 22.03 -9.90
CA TYR A 70 10.21 21.36 -9.02
C TYR A 70 9.30 22.36 -8.28
N ARG A 71 7.97 22.17 -8.26
CA ARG A 71 7.03 22.99 -7.45
C ARG A 71 6.06 22.16 -6.60
N LEU A 72 5.93 22.50 -5.32
CA LEU A 72 5.01 21.90 -4.35
C LEU A 72 3.70 22.70 -4.30
N ALA A 73 2.56 22.04 -4.51
CA ALA A 73 1.25 22.66 -4.28
C ALA A 73 0.93 22.55 -2.78
N LEU A 74 1.35 23.54 -2.00
CA LEU A 74 1.07 23.59 -0.55
C LEU A 74 -0.28 24.23 -0.24
N ASP A 75 -0.82 25.00 -1.18
CA ASP A 75 -2.14 25.62 -1.14
C ASP A 75 -2.77 25.82 -2.54
N SER A 76 -4.05 26.21 -2.59
CA SER A 76 -4.79 26.45 -3.83
C SER A 76 -4.37 27.75 -4.55
N SER A 77 -3.75 28.70 -3.84
CA SER A 77 -3.25 29.95 -4.42
C SER A 77 -1.97 29.74 -5.24
N ASP A 78 -1.14 28.76 -4.88
CA ASP A 78 0.06 28.36 -5.65
C ASP A 78 -0.29 27.92 -7.09
N GLU A 79 -1.51 27.42 -7.32
CA GLU A 79 -2.03 27.02 -8.64
C GLU A 79 -2.67 28.20 -9.40
N SER A 80 -3.20 29.20 -8.70
CA SER A 80 -3.84 30.38 -9.31
C SER A 80 -2.80 31.27 -10.02
N ASN A 81 -1.64 31.47 -9.37
CA ASN A 81 -0.49 32.18 -9.93
C ASN A 81 0.08 31.50 -11.21
N TYR A 82 -0.18 30.21 -11.42
CA TYR A 82 0.26 29.46 -12.59
C TYR A 82 -0.60 29.73 -13.84
N ILE A 83 -1.91 29.92 -13.68
CA ILE A 83 -2.80 30.27 -14.81
C ILE A 83 -2.43 31.65 -15.36
N GLU A 84 -2.17 32.61 -14.48
CA GLU A 84 -1.77 33.97 -14.86
C GLU A 84 -0.36 34.04 -15.48
N ALA A 85 0.59 33.23 -14.99
CA ALA A 85 1.95 33.18 -15.54
C ALA A 85 2.01 32.61 -16.98
N LYS A 86 1.07 31.73 -17.37
CA LYS A 86 1.02 31.15 -18.72
C LYS A 86 0.53 32.15 -19.77
N SER A 87 -0.29 33.13 -19.37
CA SER A 87 -0.72 34.25 -20.22
C SER A 87 0.36 35.31 -20.44
N GLY A 88 1.44 35.34 -19.64
CA GLY A 88 2.46 36.38 -19.68
C GLY A 88 3.78 36.03 -20.38
N VAL A 89 3.96 34.81 -20.92
CA VAL A 89 5.28 34.32 -21.40
C VAL A 89 5.39 34.22 -22.94
N ILE A 90 4.37 34.63 -23.69
CA ILE A 90 4.47 34.76 -25.15
C ILE A 90 4.91 36.20 -25.50
N ASP A 91 6.10 36.58 -25.05
CA ASP A 91 6.90 37.60 -25.72
C ASP A 91 8.26 37.73 -25.02
N LYS A 92 9.30 37.13 -25.64
CA LYS A 92 10.63 37.72 -25.86
C LYS A 92 11.71 36.66 -26.17
N THR A 93 12.18 36.78 -27.41
CA THR A 93 13.58 36.71 -27.87
C THR A 93 14.31 35.36 -27.90
N SER A 94 14.47 34.89 -29.14
CA SER A 94 15.61 34.21 -29.74
C SER A 94 16.94 34.96 -29.58
N GLU A 95 18.06 34.23 -29.42
CA GLU A 95 19.34 34.37 -30.17
C GLU A 95 20.45 33.43 -29.62
N ASN A 96 21.00 32.56 -30.51
CA ASN A 96 22.43 32.22 -30.79
C ASN A 96 23.44 31.84 -29.66
N PHE A 97 24.48 30.99 -29.78
CA PHE A 97 25.10 30.13 -30.83
C PHE A 97 26.21 29.25 -30.15
N ASP A 98 26.50 28.05 -30.71
CA ASP A 98 27.79 27.30 -30.81
C ASP A 98 28.71 26.98 -29.59
N ALA A 99 29.62 25.99 -29.55
CA ALA A 99 29.91 24.71 -30.22
C ALA A 99 31.25 24.18 -29.62
N LYS A 100 31.43 22.84 -29.51
CA LYS A 100 32.64 22.05 -29.91
C LYS A 100 33.00 20.83 -29.02
N SER A 101 33.45 19.83 -29.77
CA SER A 101 33.85 18.45 -29.50
C SER A 101 35.32 18.28 -29.06
N ASN A 102 35.68 17.13 -28.47
CA ASN A 102 36.53 16.11 -29.11
C ASN A 102 36.86 14.88 -28.21
N SER A 103 37.13 13.79 -28.93
CA SER A 103 37.37 12.37 -28.59
C SER A 103 38.76 12.01 -28.04
N SER A 104 38.90 10.82 -27.42
CA SER A 104 39.72 9.69 -27.97
C SER A 104 39.74 8.42 -27.08
N ASN A 105 39.81 7.26 -27.74
CA ASN A 105 39.80 5.86 -27.27
C ASN A 105 41.08 5.41 -26.53
N ASP A 106 41.02 4.29 -25.79
CA ASP A 106 41.77 3.05 -26.14
C ASP A 106 41.23 1.79 -25.42
N SER A 107 41.62 0.62 -25.93
CA SER A 107 41.02 -0.70 -25.80
C SER A 107 42.01 -1.75 -25.24
N SER A 108 41.52 -2.84 -24.64
CA SER A 108 42.16 -4.16 -24.71
C SER A 108 41.20 -5.30 -24.37
N GLN A 109 41.25 -6.35 -25.20
CA GLN A 109 40.46 -7.59 -25.16
C GLN A 109 41.25 -8.73 -24.51
N ALA A 110 40.55 -9.70 -23.90
CA ALA A 110 40.93 -11.12 -23.96
C ALA A 110 39.68 -12.02 -23.81
N ARG A 111 39.55 -13.01 -24.70
CA ARG A 111 38.52 -14.08 -24.77
C ARG A 111 39.10 -15.41 -24.28
N PHE A 112 38.26 -16.34 -23.81
CA PHE A 112 38.28 -17.82 -23.99
C PHE A 112 37.07 -18.39 -23.19
N VAL A 113 35.91 -18.80 -23.76
CA VAL A 113 35.53 -20.03 -24.52
C VAL A 113 35.51 -21.33 -23.68
N SER A 114 34.33 -21.63 -23.12
CA SER A 114 33.48 -22.86 -23.16
C SER A 114 34.05 -24.29 -23.20
N ASN A 115 33.53 -25.21 -22.36
CA ASN A 115 32.46 -26.22 -22.64
C ASN A 115 32.55 -27.51 -21.77
N ASP A 116 31.37 -28.06 -21.41
CA ASP A 116 30.97 -29.50 -21.28
C ASP A 116 31.71 -30.40 -20.24
N SER A 117 31.18 -31.46 -19.59
CA SER A 117 29.92 -32.23 -19.61
C SER A 117 30.04 -33.41 -18.60
N PHE A 118 28.98 -33.69 -17.82
CA PHE A 118 28.41 -35.00 -17.38
C PHE A 118 29.09 -36.03 -16.41
N MET A 119 28.17 -36.71 -15.68
CA MET A 119 28.21 -38.02 -14.95
C MET A 119 28.89 -38.04 -13.55
N ASN A 120 28.42 -38.73 -12.48
CA ASN A 120 27.45 -39.82 -12.32
C ASN A 120 27.08 -40.06 -10.83
N ALA A 121 25.90 -40.67 -10.62
CA ALA A 121 25.48 -41.64 -9.58
C ALA A 121 25.61 -41.33 -8.07
N TYR A 122 24.52 -41.53 -7.30
CA TYR A 122 24.41 -42.56 -6.23
C TYR A 122 22.94 -42.73 -5.77
N GLU A 123 22.45 -43.94 -6.04
CA GLU A 123 21.46 -44.83 -5.39
C GLU A 123 20.28 -44.34 -4.52
N GLU A 124 19.11 -44.90 -4.86
CA GLU A 124 17.83 -44.95 -4.15
C GLU A 124 17.85 -45.90 -2.95
N ASN A 125 17.00 -45.61 -1.95
CA ASN A 125 16.30 -46.63 -1.19
C ASN A 125 14.87 -46.15 -0.86
N GLU A 126 13.90 -46.98 -1.24
CA GLU A 126 12.46 -46.82 -1.01
C GLU A 126 12.07 -47.04 0.47
N ALA A 127 11.10 -46.27 0.96
CA ALA A 127 10.16 -46.73 1.98
C ALA A 127 8.81 -46.00 1.84
N LYS A 128 7.76 -46.78 1.55
CA LYS A 128 6.35 -46.39 1.56
C LYS A 128 5.86 -46.11 2.99
N GLY A 129 4.86 -45.25 3.14
CA GLY A 129 4.08 -45.16 4.38
C GLY A 129 3.04 -44.03 4.32
N ASP A 130 1.77 -44.42 4.28
CA ASP A 130 0.57 -43.58 4.28
C ASP A 130 0.48 -42.70 5.54
N ALA A 131 0.10 -41.43 5.40
CA ALA A 131 -0.15 -40.54 6.52
C ALA A 131 -1.65 -40.46 6.83
N GLU A 132 -2.09 -41.31 7.75
CA GLU A 132 -3.35 -41.17 8.49
C GLU A 132 -3.34 -39.88 9.34
N ARG A 133 -4.51 -39.24 9.44
CA ARG A 133 -4.74 -38.06 10.27
C ARG A 133 -4.73 -38.51 11.74
N ASP A 134 -3.75 -38.02 12.51
CA ASP A 134 -3.63 -38.27 13.94
C ASP A 134 -4.78 -37.60 14.72
N GLU A 135 -5.70 -38.40 15.24
CA GLU A 135 -6.82 -37.98 16.09
C GLU A 135 -6.45 -37.87 17.58
N SER A 136 -5.15 -37.93 17.94
CA SER A 136 -4.69 -37.82 19.33
C SER A 136 -4.43 -36.38 19.81
N ILE A 137 -4.64 -35.37 18.96
CA ILE A 137 -4.54 -33.96 19.36
C ILE A 137 -5.87 -33.52 19.99
N ASP A 138 -5.95 -33.67 21.30
CA ASP A 138 -6.97 -33.02 22.12
C ASP A 138 -6.71 -31.50 22.15
N TYR A 139 -7.54 -30.74 21.44
CA TYR A 139 -7.47 -29.26 21.40
C TYR A 139 -8.04 -28.60 22.66
N ASN A 140 -8.37 -29.35 23.71
CA ASN A 140 -8.89 -28.79 24.95
C ASN A 140 -7.73 -28.36 25.87
N MET A 141 -7.24 -27.14 25.67
CA MET A 141 -6.28 -26.49 26.57
C MET A 141 -6.89 -26.33 27.97
N GLY A 142 -6.47 -27.19 28.91
CA GLY A 142 -6.88 -27.20 30.31
C GLY A 142 -6.49 -25.96 31.10
N TRP A 143 -7.23 -24.88 30.90
CA TRP A 143 -7.29 -23.74 31.81
C TRP A 143 -8.32 -24.05 32.90
N GLU A 144 -7.98 -23.79 34.18
CA GLU A 144 -8.94 -23.91 35.27
C GLU A 144 -10.19 -23.07 34.96
N GLU A 145 -11.35 -23.74 34.89
CA GLU A 145 -12.66 -23.14 34.64
C GLU A 145 -13.01 -22.16 35.77
N VAL A 146 -12.70 -20.88 35.57
CA VAL A 146 -13.38 -19.81 36.29
C VAL A 146 -14.80 -19.74 35.73
N GLN A 147 -15.73 -20.29 36.51
CA GLN A 147 -17.15 -20.34 36.16
C GLN A 147 -17.77 -18.95 36.02
N GLU A 148 -18.66 -18.87 35.03
CA GLU A 148 -19.44 -17.74 34.54
C GLU A 148 -18.68 -16.74 33.63
N GLU A 149 -18.52 -17.13 32.35
CA GLU A 149 -18.33 -16.14 31.29
C GLU A 149 -19.47 -15.11 31.36
N PRO A 150 -19.20 -13.82 31.59
CA PRO A 150 -20.24 -12.81 31.48
C PRO A 150 -20.78 -12.87 30.06
N LYS A 151 -22.11 -12.98 29.91
CA LYS A 151 -22.78 -13.10 28.62
C LYS A 151 -22.27 -12.00 27.68
N ARG A 152 -21.35 -12.38 26.80
CA ARG A 152 -20.81 -11.53 25.73
C ARG A 152 -22.00 -10.90 25.01
N ILE A 153 -21.90 -9.64 24.59
CA ILE A 153 -22.74 -9.19 23.47
C ILE A 153 -22.53 -10.24 22.37
N PRO A 154 -23.57 -10.97 21.93
CA PRO A 154 -23.42 -11.90 20.84
C PRO A 154 -22.89 -11.11 19.65
N CYS A 155 -21.77 -11.54 19.09
CA CYS A 155 -21.26 -11.00 17.84
C CYS A 155 -22.42 -10.85 16.86
N ALA A 156 -22.61 -9.64 16.31
CA ALA A 156 -23.76 -9.36 15.46
C ALA A 156 -23.77 -10.26 14.20
N SER A 157 -22.59 -10.71 13.77
CA SER A 157 -22.41 -11.70 12.72
C SER A 157 -22.37 -13.13 13.28
N LYS A 158 -22.93 -14.07 12.51
CA LYS A 158 -22.86 -15.51 12.78
C LYS A 158 -21.48 -16.12 12.49
N ARG A 159 -20.58 -15.38 11.82
CA ARG A 159 -19.25 -15.84 11.41
C ARG A 159 -18.21 -14.72 11.54
N PRO A 160 -16.94 -15.06 11.85
CA PRO A 160 -15.83 -14.11 11.80
C PRO A 160 -15.70 -13.45 10.42
N PHE A 161 -15.37 -12.16 10.40
CA PHE A 161 -15.06 -11.45 9.16
C PHE A 161 -13.70 -11.90 8.62
N VAL A 162 -13.64 -12.17 7.32
CA VAL A 162 -12.44 -12.67 6.63
C VAL A 162 -11.97 -11.77 5.50
N ASN A 163 -12.87 -10.98 4.90
CA ASN A 163 -12.53 -10.03 3.84
C ASN A 163 -12.19 -8.67 4.47
N LEU A 164 -10.91 -8.31 4.54
CA LEU A 164 -10.45 -7.12 5.25
C LEU A 164 -9.54 -6.26 4.38
N VAL A 165 -9.70 -4.95 4.53
CA VAL A 165 -8.83 -3.94 3.94
C VAL A 165 -8.23 -3.11 5.06
N LEU A 166 -6.90 -3.19 5.24
CA LEU A 166 -6.18 -2.22 6.06
C LEU A 166 -5.64 -1.10 5.17
N LEU A 167 -6.26 0.07 5.29
CA LEU A 167 -5.77 1.28 4.65
C LEU A 167 -4.46 1.71 5.30
N ARG A 168 -3.51 2.10 4.46
CA ARG A 168 -2.24 2.61 4.94
C ARG A 168 -2.47 3.90 5.71
N THR A 169 -1.78 4.01 6.83
CA THR A 169 -1.49 5.26 7.53
C THR A 169 -0.08 5.09 8.11
N HIS A 170 0.85 5.95 7.73
CA HIS A 170 2.24 5.85 8.15
C HIS A 170 2.41 6.41 9.57
N ARG A 171 3.29 5.78 10.39
CA ARG A 171 3.66 6.24 11.75
C ARG A 171 2.50 6.32 12.76
N THR A 172 1.46 5.52 12.55
CA THR A 172 0.24 5.41 13.38
C THR A 172 0.11 4.07 14.11
N GLY A 173 1.13 3.20 14.09
CA GLY A 173 1.03 1.82 14.60
C GLY A 173 0.46 0.81 13.60
N SER A 174 0.20 1.25 12.35
CA SER A 174 -0.32 0.39 11.27
C SER A 174 0.50 -0.87 11.01
N GLY A 175 1.82 -0.87 11.24
CA GLY A 175 2.65 -2.06 11.07
C GLY A 175 2.39 -3.18 12.09
N THR A 176 2.10 -2.80 13.34
CA THR A 176 1.67 -3.77 14.37
C THR A 176 0.30 -4.33 14.03
N LEU A 177 -0.63 -3.47 13.59
CA LEU A 177 -1.95 -3.90 13.13
C LEU A 177 -1.87 -4.79 11.88
N ALA A 178 -0.98 -4.48 10.94
CA ALA A 178 -0.72 -5.30 9.76
C ALA A 178 -0.23 -6.70 10.15
N ASN A 179 0.69 -6.82 11.12
CA ASN A 179 1.13 -8.11 11.65
C ASN A 179 -0.04 -8.94 12.19
N ILE A 180 -0.94 -8.32 12.97
CA ILE A 180 -2.16 -8.98 13.48
C ILE A 180 -2.99 -9.57 12.31
N LEU A 181 -3.27 -8.76 11.28
CA LEU A 181 -4.05 -9.22 10.12
C LEU A 181 -3.32 -10.28 9.29
N TYR A 182 -1.99 -10.16 9.13
CA TYR A 182 -1.18 -11.16 8.44
C TYR A 182 -1.25 -12.51 9.15
N ARG A 183 -1.12 -12.53 10.48
CA ARG A 183 -1.22 -13.77 11.27
C ARG A 183 -2.60 -14.38 11.20
N TYR A 184 -3.65 -13.57 11.35
CA TYR A 184 -5.03 -14.06 11.27
C TYR A 184 -5.29 -14.73 9.92
N GLY A 185 -4.90 -14.07 8.81
CA GLY A 185 -5.03 -14.66 7.49
C GLY A 185 -4.17 -15.89 7.26
N ASP A 186 -2.96 -15.92 7.81
CA ASP A 186 -2.04 -17.05 7.70
C ASP A 186 -2.57 -18.31 8.41
N LEU A 187 -3.11 -18.13 9.61
CA LEU A 187 -3.72 -19.18 10.44
C LEU A 187 -5.01 -19.73 9.82
N ASN A 188 -5.82 -18.85 9.22
CA ASN A 188 -7.11 -19.22 8.61
C ASN A 188 -7.00 -19.57 7.12
N GLY A 189 -5.80 -19.60 6.55
CA GLY A 189 -5.57 -19.97 5.16
C GLY A 189 -6.20 -19.02 4.14
N LEU A 190 -6.30 -17.73 4.47
CA LEU A 190 -6.91 -16.69 3.63
C LEU A 190 -5.99 -16.25 2.48
N ASP A 191 -6.60 -15.77 1.39
CA ASP A 191 -5.88 -15.29 0.21
C ASP A 191 -5.46 -13.81 0.37
N PHE A 192 -4.17 -13.54 0.13
CA PHE A 192 -3.59 -12.21 0.29
C PHE A 192 -3.36 -11.52 -1.06
N ALA A 193 -3.76 -10.25 -1.15
CA ALA A 193 -3.23 -9.35 -2.17
C ALA A 193 -1.78 -9.01 -1.82
N LEU A 194 -0.82 -9.65 -2.48
CA LEU A 194 0.61 -9.36 -2.29
C LEU A 194 1.12 -8.38 -3.36
N PRO A 195 1.95 -7.39 -3.02
CA PRO A 195 2.50 -6.44 -3.99
C PRO A 195 3.42 -7.13 -5.01
N LYS A 196 3.69 -6.50 -6.15
CA LYS A 196 4.69 -6.95 -7.14
C LYS A 196 6.13 -6.72 -6.69
N GLN A 197 6.37 -5.60 -6.03
CA GLN A 197 7.69 -5.23 -5.54
C GLN A 197 8.01 -5.95 -4.23
N LYS A 198 9.28 -5.91 -3.83
CA LYS A 198 9.68 -6.41 -2.51
C LYS A 198 9.06 -5.58 -1.38
N SER A 199 8.80 -4.29 -1.61
CA SER A 199 8.11 -3.41 -0.67
C SER A 199 6.67 -3.85 -0.40
N TYR A 200 6.16 -3.45 0.76
CA TYR A 200 4.84 -3.80 1.26
C TYR A 200 3.75 -2.75 0.95
N ASP A 201 4.10 -1.68 0.25
CA ASP A 201 3.39 -0.41 0.20
C ASP A 201 2.65 -0.14 -1.13
N PHE A 202 2.62 -1.12 -2.05
CA PHE A 202 1.94 -1.02 -3.35
C PHE A 202 2.30 0.23 -4.15
N TYR A 203 3.59 0.53 -4.30
CA TYR A 203 4.09 1.69 -5.04
C TYR A 203 3.66 3.03 -4.41
N TRP A 204 3.53 3.09 -3.08
CA TRP A 204 3.39 4.35 -2.38
C TRP A 204 4.48 5.33 -2.87
N PRO A 205 4.15 6.62 -3.14
CA PRO A 205 2.94 7.32 -2.74
C PRO A 205 1.75 7.19 -3.70
N LEU A 206 1.74 6.29 -4.68
CA LEU A 206 0.60 6.19 -5.59
C LEU A 206 -0.68 5.70 -4.89
N HIS A 207 -1.85 6.20 -5.32
CA HIS A 207 -3.13 5.58 -4.95
C HIS A 207 -3.13 4.10 -5.36
N PHE A 208 -3.71 3.24 -4.52
CA PHE A 208 -3.73 1.81 -4.82
C PHE A 208 -4.30 1.53 -6.21
N ASN A 209 -3.63 0.65 -6.95
CA ASN A 209 -4.11 0.13 -8.22
C ASN A 209 -3.99 -1.40 -8.24
N PRO A 210 -4.99 -2.14 -8.72
CA PRO A 210 -4.92 -3.60 -8.83
C PRO A 210 -3.74 -4.12 -9.66
N SER A 211 -3.19 -3.28 -10.55
CA SER A 211 -1.98 -3.62 -11.31
C SER A 211 -0.71 -3.72 -10.45
N TYR A 212 -0.73 -3.22 -9.21
CA TYR A 212 0.37 -3.31 -8.25
C TYR A 212 0.40 -4.64 -7.50
N VAL A 213 -0.67 -5.43 -7.59
CA VAL A 213 -0.77 -6.75 -6.99
C VAL A 213 -0.11 -7.79 -7.91
N ASP A 214 0.68 -8.68 -7.32
CA ASP A 214 1.25 -9.84 -8.00
C ASP A 214 0.20 -10.95 -8.07
N LYS A 215 -0.51 -10.98 -9.21
CA LYS A 215 -1.63 -11.90 -9.45
C LYS A 215 -1.23 -13.38 -9.43
N LYS A 216 0.07 -13.72 -9.48
CA LYS A 216 0.50 -15.13 -9.38
C LYS A 216 0.19 -15.77 -8.03
N TYR A 217 -0.03 -14.95 -7.00
CA TYR A 217 -0.40 -15.39 -5.65
C TYR A 217 -1.92 -15.44 -5.43
N LEU A 218 -2.73 -15.17 -6.46
CA LEU A 218 -4.19 -15.21 -6.38
C LEU A 218 -4.75 -16.36 -7.21
N ASN A 219 -5.74 -17.07 -6.68
CA ASN A 219 -6.38 -18.21 -7.35
C ASN A 219 -7.51 -17.79 -8.32
N SER A 220 -7.27 -16.75 -9.13
CA SER A 220 -8.26 -16.14 -10.04
C SER A 220 -9.56 -15.63 -9.36
N THR A 221 -9.58 -15.59 -8.03
CA THR A 221 -10.64 -15.03 -7.18
C THR A 221 -10.18 -13.70 -6.59
N ALA A 222 -11.14 -12.93 -6.07
CA ALA A 222 -10.83 -11.75 -5.26
C ALA A 222 -10.10 -12.19 -3.97
N PRO A 223 -9.08 -11.45 -3.51
CA PRO A 223 -8.39 -11.75 -2.27
C PRO A 223 -9.28 -11.47 -1.06
N ASN A 224 -8.96 -12.13 0.05
CA ASN A 224 -9.57 -11.83 1.34
C ASN A 224 -8.88 -10.61 1.99
N LEU A 225 -7.57 -10.46 1.83
CA LEU A 225 -6.78 -9.48 2.58
C LEU A 225 -6.03 -8.51 1.66
N LEU A 226 -6.31 -7.20 1.80
CA LEU A 226 -5.50 -6.11 1.24
C LEU A 226 -4.98 -5.23 2.37
N ILE A 227 -3.68 -5.32 2.65
CA ILE A 227 -3.07 -4.73 3.85
C ILE A 227 -2.04 -3.68 3.46
N ASN A 228 -2.10 -2.47 4.05
CA ASN A 228 -1.20 -1.34 3.78
C ASN A 228 -1.35 -0.69 2.39
N ALA A 229 -2.56 -0.71 1.82
CA ALA A 229 -2.84 0.00 0.57
C ALA A 229 -3.20 1.46 0.82
N ARG A 230 -2.61 2.40 0.06
CA ARG A 230 -3.07 3.80 0.06
C ARG A 230 -4.52 3.88 -0.41
N TYR A 231 -5.37 4.63 0.29
CA TYR A 231 -6.80 4.68 -0.03
C TYR A 231 -7.04 5.17 -1.45
N SER A 232 -7.93 4.46 -2.15
CA SER A 232 -8.39 4.80 -3.48
C SER A 232 -9.88 4.44 -3.57
N PRO A 233 -10.76 5.46 -3.68
CA PRO A 233 -12.21 5.25 -3.55
C PRO A 233 -12.79 4.38 -4.67
N ASP A 234 -12.20 4.42 -5.86
CA ASP A 234 -12.74 3.70 -7.02
C ASP A 234 -12.11 2.31 -7.20
N THR A 235 -10.82 2.17 -6.91
CA THR A 235 -10.07 0.95 -7.29
C THR A 235 -10.14 -0.15 -6.24
N ILE A 236 -10.14 0.19 -4.95
CA ILE A 236 -10.20 -0.84 -3.89
C ILE A 236 -11.56 -1.57 -3.92
N PRO A 237 -12.72 -0.89 -3.99
CA PRO A 237 -14.02 -1.57 -4.07
C PRO A 237 -14.18 -2.43 -5.32
N SER A 238 -13.53 -2.07 -6.44
CA SER A 238 -13.54 -2.88 -7.66
C SER A 238 -12.69 -4.15 -7.59
N PHE A 239 -11.81 -4.25 -6.59
CA PHE A 239 -10.81 -5.31 -6.46
C PHE A 239 -11.10 -6.27 -5.31
N MET A 240 -11.66 -5.75 -4.22
CA MET A 240 -12.04 -6.50 -3.03
C MET A 240 -13.50 -6.97 -3.11
N PRO A 241 -13.88 -8.05 -2.40
CA PRO A 241 -15.28 -8.44 -2.25
C PRO A 241 -16.17 -7.31 -1.72
N GLU A 242 -17.45 -7.25 -2.12
CA GLU A 242 -18.38 -6.19 -1.71
C GLU A 242 -18.60 -6.13 -0.18
N ASP A 243 -18.47 -7.26 0.51
CA ASP A 243 -18.62 -7.38 1.97
C ASP A 243 -17.31 -7.13 2.74
N SER A 244 -16.30 -6.54 2.10
CA SER A 244 -15.01 -6.25 2.73
C SER A 244 -15.12 -5.23 3.85
N TYR A 245 -14.42 -5.49 4.96
CA TYR A 245 -14.37 -4.62 6.12
C TYR A 245 -13.12 -3.71 6.07
N TYR A 246 -13.34 -2.39 5.97
CA TYR A 246 -12.30 -1.38 5.85
C TYR A 246 -11.88 -0.87 7.22
N ILE A 247 -10.57 -0.92 7.47
CA ILE A 247 -9.92 -0.57 8.72
C ILE A 247 -8.88 0.49 8.43
N ALA A 248 -8.82 1.52 9.27
CA ALA A 248 -7.70 2.44 9.35
C ALA A 248 -7.32 2.66 10.81
N ILE A 249 -6.08 3.08 11.07
CA ILE A 249 -5.65 3.54 12.38
C ILE A 249 -5.01 4.91 12.24
N ILE A 250 -5.41 5.86 13.08
CA ILE A 250 -4.87 7.22 13.07
C ILE A 250 -4.23 7.54 14.43
N ARG A 251 -3.46 8.62 14.47
CA ARG A 251 -2.72 9.09 15.63
C ARG A 251 -2.94 10.58 15.80
N LYS A 252 -2.90 11.07 17.03
CA LYS A 252 -2.99 12.49 17.37
C LYS A 252 -1.95 13.26 16.54
N PRO A 253 -2.35 14.31 15.81
CA PRO A 253 -1.48 15.02 14.87
C PRO A 253 -0.14 15.47 15.47
N THR A 254 -0.14 15.96 16.71
CA THR A 254 1.07 16.37 17.43
C THR A 254 2.09 15.23 17.55
N SER A 255 1.67 14.09 18.09
CA SER A 255 2.53 12.92 18.28
C SER A 255 2.84 12.19 16.98
N HIS A 256 1.95 12.29 15.99
CA HIS A 256 2.17 11.77 14.65
C HIS A 256 3.27 12.55 13.92
N PHE A 257 3.20 13.89 13.94
CA PHE A 257 4.15 14.77 13.29
C PHE A 257 5.56 14.61 13.87
N GLU A 258 5.71 14.58 15.21
CA GLU A 258 7.00 14.26 15.86
C GLU A 258 7.58 12.94 15.35
N SER A 259 6.72 11.93 15.22
CA SER A 259 7.11 10.61 14.76
C SER A 259 7.46 10.56 13.28
N VAL A 260 6.85 11.40 12.45
CA VAL A 260 7.20 11.58 11.04
C VAL A 260 8.53 12.32 10.92
N PHE A 261 8.67 13.44 11.62
CA PHE A 261 9.81 14.35 11.51
C PHE A 261 11.13 13.63 11.81
N TYR A 262 11.23 13.01 12.98
CA TYR A 262 12.44 12.27 13.35
C TYR A 262 12.47 10.85 12.80
N GLY A 263 11.31 10.22 12.62
CA GLY A 263 11.24 8.85 12.12
C GLY A 263 11.67 8.68 10.68
N TYR A 264 11.49 9.72 9.86
CA TYR A 264 11.96 9.77 8.48
C TYR A 264 13.17 10.69 8.30
N GLN A 265 13.82 11.10 9.40
CA GLN A 265 15.02 11.94 9.38
C GLN A 265 14.81 13.19 8.51
N ILE A 266 13.64 13.84 8.67
CA ILE A 266 13.26 15.03 7.89
C ILE A 266 14.18 16.20 8.23
N ASP A 267 14.62 16.30 9.48
CA ASP A 267 15.67 17.22 9.91
C ASP A 267 16.97 17.05 9.12
N ASP A 268 17.48 15.82 9.02
CA ASP A 268 18.70 15.53 8.24
C ASP A 268 18.48 15.83 6.76
N LEU A 269 17.34 15.43 6.21
CA LEU A 269 16.95 15.65 4.81
C LEU A 269 16.88 17.14 4.46
N LEU A 270 16.46 17.98 5.41
CA LEU A 270 16.39 19.43 5.26
C LEU A 270 17.69 20.14 5.66
N GLY A 271 18.75 19.40 5.98
CA GLY A 271 20.07 19.94 6.34
C GLY A 271 20.06 20.71 7.65
N MET A 272 19.25 20.29 8.62
CA MET A 272 19.01 21.02 9.87
C MET A 272 19.98 20.65 11.01
N ASN A 273 21.09 19.98 10.69
CA ASN A 273 22.08 19.44 11.64
C ASN A 273 22.74 20.51 12.52
N ASN A 274 22.70 21.79 12.10
CA ASN A 274 23.31 22.91 12.82
C ASN A 274 22.35 23.58 13.82
N TYR A 275 21.09 23.18 13.87
CA TYR A 275 20.11 23.72 14.82
C TYR A 275 20.16 22.94 16.13
N SER A 276 20.13 23.64 17.27
CA SER A 276 20.00 23.00 18.58
C SER A 276 18.63 22.35 18.77
N ASP A 277 17.60 22.91 18.15
CA ASP A 277 16.24 22.38 18.09
C ASP A 277 15.74 22.46 16.63
N PRO A 278 16.03 21.44 15.81
CA PRO A 278 15.57 21.37 14.42
C PRO A 278 14.03 21.36 14.32
N PHE A 279 13.34 20.83 15.32
CA PHE A 279 11.89 20.68 15.34
C PHE A 279 11.20 22.04 15.48
N ASP A 280 11.59 22.86 16.46
CA ASP A 280 11.04 24.22 16.60
C ASP A 280 11.43 25.13 15.43
N ALA A 281 12.68 24.99 14.95
CA ALA A 281 13.16 25.74 13.79
C ALA A 281 12.28 25.46 12.56
N PHE A 282 11.97 24.19 12.28
CA PHE A 282 11.11 23.81 11.17
C PHE A 282 9.70 24.39 11.36
N LEU A 283 9.09 24.20 12.53
CA LEU A 283 7.74 24.67 12.83
C LEU A 283 7.57 26.19 12.73
N THR A 284 8.64 26.95 12.89
CA THR A 284 8.61 28.40 12.71
C THR A 284 8.41 28.79 11.24
N LYS A 285 9.00 28.05 10.30
CA LYS A 285 8.96 28.38 8.86
C LYS A 285 8.88 27.14 7.95
N PRO A 286 7.87 26.27 8.10
CA PRO A 286 7.85 24.95 7.46
C PRO A 286 7.84 25.06 5.92
N LYS A 287 7.07 26.00 5.37
CA LYS A 287 7.04 26.27 3.92
C LYS A 287 8.42 26.63 3.35
N GLN A 288 9.20 27.43 4.09
CA GLN A 288 10.49 27.91 3.62
C GLN A 288 11.50 26.76 3.48
N TYR A 289 11.61 25.89 4.49
CA TYR A 289 12.52 24.75 4.45
C TYR A 289 12.17 23.77 3.33
N LEU A 290 10.87 23.47 3.15
CA LEU A 290 10.41 22.59 2.07
C LEU A 290 10.71 23.18 0.69
N LEU A 291 10.46 24.48 0.48
CA LEU A 291 10.77 25.14 -0.79
C LEU A 291 12.29 25.15 -1.05
N GLN A 292 13.10 25.44 -0.03
CA GLN A 292 14.55 25.43 -0.15
C GLN A 292 15.07 24.05 -0.56
N TYR A 293 14.60 22.98 0.10
CA TYR A 293 14.94 21.60 -0.25
C TYR A 293 14.62 21.28 -1.72
N LEU A 294 13.43 21.66 -2.19
CA LEU A 294 13.01 21.41 -3.57
C LEU A 294 13.80 22.19 -4.62
N HIS A 295 14.33 23.36 -4.26
CA HIS A 295 15.20 24.14 -5.13
C HIS A 295 16.62 23.56 -5.24
N GLN A 296 17.09 22.93 -4.17
CA GLN A 296 18.45 22.41 -4.07
C GLN A 296 18.55 20.98 -4.60
N GLU A 297 17.54 20.15 -4.33
CA GLU A 297 17.59 18.73 -4.64
C GLU A 297 16.94 18.39 -5.98
N PRO A 298 17.69 17.77 -6.91
CA PRO A 298 17.16 17.39 -8.22
C PRO A 298 16.30 16.11 -8.14
N ARG A 299 16.20 15.44 -7.00
CA ARG A 299 15.36 14.26 -6.78
C ARG A 299 14.57 14.42 -5.49
N PHE A 300 13.26 14.29 -5.61
CA PHE A 300 12.34 14.43 -4.50
C PHE A 300 12.32 13.17 -3.63
N ASP A 301 12.63 13.29 -2.35
CA ASP A 301 12.39 12.22 -1.38
C ASP A 301 10.89 12.05 -1.11
N ILE A 302 10.39 10.84 -1.31
CA ILE A 302 8.98 10.52 -1.20
C ILE A 302 8.42 10.74 0.22
N ASN A 303 9.24 10.67 1.26
CA ASN A 303 8.81 10.86 2.65
C ASN A 303 8.37 12.30 2.95
N ILE A 304 8.75 13.29 2.11
CA ILE A 304 8.27 14.66 2.22
C ILE A 304 6.72 14.75 2.13
N ASN A 305 6.06 13.78 1.47
CA ASN A 305 4.59 13.71 1.45
C ASN A 305 3.98 13.55 2.86
N MET A 306 4.75 13.08 3.84
CA MET A 306 4.28 12.87 5.21
C MET A 306 4.37 14.12 6.08
N VAL A 307 5.15 15.13 5.67
CA VAL A 307 5.48 16.31 6.48
C VAL A 307 4.29 17.27 6.62
N LYS A 308 3.32 17.22 5.71
CA LYS A 308 2.08 18.00 5.81
C LYS A 308 0.88 17.10 5.58
N ASN A 309 -0.02 17.02 6.56
CA ASN A 309 -1.29 16.29 6.47
C ASN A 309 -1.09 14.83 6.02
N GLY A 310 -0.09 14.15 6.57
CA GLY A 310 0.36 12.84 6.12
C GLY A 310 -0.68 11.72 6.31
N GLN A 311 -1.55 11.81 7.34
CA GLN A 311 -2.57 10.79 7.57
C GLN A 311 -3.71 10.90 6.57
N THR A 312 -4.20 12.13 6.33
CA THR A 312 -5.20 12.40 5.29
C THR A 312 -4.64 12.16 3.89
N PHE A 313 -3.34 12.38 3.66
CA PHE A 313 -2.66 11.98 2.43
C PHE A 313 -2.81 10.48 2.17
N ASP A 314 -2.43 9.65 3.13
CA ASP A 314 -2.52 8.20 3.00
C ASP A 314 -3.97 7.73 2.81
N LEU A 315 -4.91 8.43 3.46
CA LEU A 315 -6.36 8.27 3.29
C LEU A 315 -6.93 8.99 2.05
N GLY A 316 -6.07 9.36 1.10
CA GLY A 316 -6.46 9.71 -0.27
C GLY A 316 -6.75 11.18 -0.53
N LEU A 317 -6.57 12.08 0.44
CA LEU A 317 -6.69 13.52 0.19
C LEU A 317 -5.52 14.01 -0.67
N GLN A 318 -5.85 14.79 -1.70
CA GLN A 318 -4.85 15.39 -2.59
C GLN A 318 -4.30 16.70 -2.00
N HIS A 319 -3.01 16.98 -2.22
CA HIS A 319 -2.31 18.15 -1.67
C HIS A 319 -3.01 19.49 -1.94
N LYS A 320 -3.60 19.65 -3.13
CA LYS A 320 -4.31 20.88 -3.52
C LYS A 320 -5.49 21.24 -2.62
N TYR A 321 -6.05 20.27 -1.87
CA TYR A 321 -7.19 20.47 -0.99
C TYR A 321 -6.80 20.65 0.48
N TYR A 322 -5.50 20.66 0.82
CA TYR A 322 -5.03 20.73 2.20
C TYR A 322 -5.42 21.99 2.96
N ASN A 323 -5.76 23.08 2.28
CA ASN A 323 -6.23 24.30 2.94
C ASN A 323 -7.63 24.71 2.44
N ASP A 324 -8.39 23.77 1.88
CA ASP A 324 -9.79 23.98 1.52
C ASP A 324 -10.68 23.30 2.59
N PRO A 325 -11.24 24.05 3.56
CA PRO A 325 -12.03 23.47 4.63
C PRO A 325 -13.29 22.73 4.15
N VAL A 326 -13.85 23.14 3.01
CA VAL A 326 -15.03 22.50 2.42
C VAL A 326 -14.64 21.12 1.88
N MET A 327 -13.53 21.04 1.16
CA MET A 327 -13.03 19.78 0.62
C MET A 327 -12.52 18.84 1.71
N ILE A 328 -11.85 19.36 2.76
CA ILE A 328 -11.44 18.55 3.91
C ILE A 328 -12.66 17.93 4.60
N LYS A 329 -13.67 18.75 4.91
CA LYS A 329 -14.89 18.26 5.57
C LYS A 329 -15.64 17.25 4.71
N LYS A 330 -15.73 17.49 3.40
CA LYS A 330 -16.34 16.55 2.45
C LYS A 330 -15.57 15.22 2.46
N HIS A 331 -14.25 15.26 2.33
CA HIS A 331 -13.41 14.06 2.33
C HIS A 331 -13.55 13.25 3.62
N ILE A 332 -13.58 13.90 4.78
CA ILE A 332 -13.81 13.23 6.07
C ILE A 332 -15.20 12.56 6.11
N SER A 333 -16.23 13.22 5.58
CA SER A 333 -17.57 12.62 5.47
C SER A 333 -17.58 11.40 4.55
N ASP A 334 -16.89 11.47 3.41
CA ASP A 334 -16.78 10.36 2.46
C ASP A 334 -16.04 9.17 3.11
N LEU A 335 -14.95 9.44 3.85
CA LEU A 335 -14.23 8.42 4.63
C LEU A 335 -15.12 7.77 5.69
N ALA A 336 -15.94 8.56 6.40
CA ALA A 336 -16.85 8.06 7.43
C ALA A 336 -17.95 7.14 6.87
N GLU A 337 -18.33 7.33 5.61
CA GLU A 337 -19.28 6.44 4.92
C GLU A 337 -18.60 5.15 4.44
N LYS A 338 -17.35 5.22 4.00
CA LYS A 338 -16.66 4.10 3.32
C LYS A 338 -15.76 3.26 4.22
N ILE A 339 -15.29 3.79 5.35
CA ILE A 339 -14.43 3.07 6.29
C ILE A 339 -15.27 2.57 7.47
N ASN A 340 -15.29 1.26 7.67
CA ASN A 340 -16.10 0.64 8.72
C ASN A 340 -15.57 0.96 10.13
N LEU A 341 -14.24 1.00 10.30
CA LEU A 341 -13.62 1.25 11.60
C LEU A 341 -12.32 2.06 11.48
N VAL A 342 -12.27 3.18 12.19
CA VAL A 342 -11.05 3.96 12.40
C VAL A 342 -10.63 3.85 13.86
N LEU A 343 -9.43 3.31 14.07
CA LEU A 343 -8.81 3.08 15.37
C LEU A 343 -7.91 4.26 15.76
N LEU A 344 -7.61 4.38 17.06
CA LEU A 344 -6.73 5.44 17.59
C LEU A 344 -5.48 4.84 18.23
N MET A 345 -4.30 5.31 17.82
CA MET A 345 -3.02 4.83 18.31
C MET A 345 -2.81 5.13 19.81
N GLU A 346 -3.35 6.23 20.34
CA GLU A 346 -3.26 6.57 21.76
C GLU A 346 -4.02 5.58 22.66
N TYR A 347 -5.01 4.89 22.08
CA TYR A 347 -5.89 3.93 22.75
C TYR A 347 -5.77 2.58 22.06
N PHE A 348 -4.54 2.12 21.82
CA PHE A 348 -4.25 0.96 20.99
C PHE A 348 -4.89 -0.33 21.54
N ASP A 349 -4.83 -0.55 22.86
CA ASP A 349 -5.42 -1.75 23.48
C ASP A 349 -6.96 -1.74 23.34
N GLU A 350 -7.59 -0.60 23.64
CA GLU A 350 -9.03 -0.40 23.46
C GLU A 350 -9.42 -0.55 21.98
N SER A 351 -8.60 -0.02 21.08
CA SER A 351 -8.77 -0.14 19.63
C SER A 351 -8.75 -1.60 19.17
N LEU A 352 -7.87 -2.43 19.71
CA LEU A 352 -7.80 -3.85 19.36
C LEU A 352 -8.96 -4.66 19.92
N VAL A 353 -9.43 -4.36 21.14
CA VAL A 353 -10.64 -4.99 21.67
C VAL A 353 -11.88 -4.59 20.88
N LEU A 354 -11.97 -3.32 20.46
CA LEU A 354 -13.04 -2.87 19.58
C LEU A 354 -12.98 -3.59 18.22
N LEU A 355 -11.79 -3.66 17.60
CA LEU A 355 -11.56 -4.39 16.36
C LEU A 355 -11.99 -5.85 16.47
N LYS A 356 -11.54 -6.55 17.52
CA LYS A 356 -11.91 -7.93 17.81
C LYS A 356 -13.42 -8.12 17.83
N ARG A 357 -14.14 -7.25 18.55
CA ARG A 357 -15.61 -7.34 18.67
C ARG A 357 -16.32 -7.07 17.35
N GLU A 358 -15.87 -6.07 16.60
CA GLU A 358 -16.45 -5.72 15.28
C GLU A 358 -16.21 -6.83 14.24
N LEU A 359 -15.04 -7.47 14.26
CA LEU A 359 -14.69 -8.57 13.35
C LEU A 359 -15.15 -9.94 13.81
N CYS A 360 -15.73 -10.04 15.01
CA CYS A 360 -16.14 -11.29 15.64
C CYS A 360 -14.96 -12.28 15.82
N TRP A 361 -13.83 -11.75 16.26
CA TRP A 361 -12.59 -12.48 16.54
C TRP A 361 -12.43 -12.80 18.03
N ASP A 362 -11.45 -13.64 18.33
CA ASP A 362 -11.04 -13.95 19.70
C ASP A 362 -9.90 -13.02 20.17
N LEU A 363 -9.69 -12.99 21.49
CA LEU A 363 -8.64 -12.16 22.09
C LEU A 363 -7.25 -12.60 21.63
N ASP A 364 -7.13 -13.88 21.33
CA ASP A 364 -5.93 -14.56 20.87
C ASP A 364 -5.50 -14.11 19.48
N ASP A 365 -6.46 -13.69 18.65
CA ASP A 365 -6.18 -13.19 17.30
C ASP A 365 -5.49 -11.82 17.32
N VAL A 366 -5.76 -11.02 18.36
CA VAL A 366 -5.34 -9.60 18.45
C VAL A 366 -4.18 -9.34 19.43
N VAL A 367 -3.59 -10.37 20.05
CA VAL A 367 -2.36 -10.19 20.86
C VAL A 367 -1.23 -9.62 20.00
N TYR A 368 -0.31 -8.84 20.54
CA TYR A 368 0.68 -8.17 19.70
C TYR A 368 1.99 -7.91 20.43
N PHE A 369 3.05 -7.72 19.64
CA PHE A 369 4.26 -7.03 20.07
C PHE A 369 4.36 -5.69 19.35
N LYS A 370 4.95 -4.70 20.03
CA LYS A 370 5.09 -3.35 19.47
C LYS A 370 6.18 -3.35 18.42
N LEU A 371 5.78 -3.28 17.15
CA LEU A 371 6.70 -3.20 16.01
C LEU A 371 6.95 -1.74 15.61
N ASN A 372 8.16 -1.47 15.08
CA ASN A 372 8.59 -0.15 14.59
C ASN A 372 8.45 0.97 15.65
N GLN A 373 8.59 0.60 16.92
CA GLN A 373 8.58 1.53 18.04
C GLN A 373 9.96 2.19 18.16
N ARG A 374 10.03 3.53 18.19
CA ARG A 374 11.26 4.22 18.61
C ARG A 374 11.52 4.07 20.10
N SER A 375 12.78 3.94 20.47
CA SER A 375 13.20 3.93 21.87
C SER A 375 12.96 5.30 22.52
N PRO A 376 12.83 5.39 23.86
CA PRO A 376 12.54 6.65 24.55
C PRO A 376 13.57 7.75 24.28
N GLU A 377 14.84 7.39 24.10
CA GLU A 377 15.96 8.31 23.84
C GLU A 377 15.84 9.02 22.48
N TYR A 378 15.10 8.44 21.53
CA TYR A 378 14.92 8.97 20.18
C TYR A 378 13.54 9.61 19.99
N LYS A 379 12.84 9.93 21.08
CA LYS A 379 11.53 10.60 21.05
C LYS A 379 11.64 11.99 21.66
N GLU A 380 11.06 12.96 20.97
CA GLU A 380 10.78 14.24 21.61
C GLU A 380 9.55 14.08 22.50
N THR A 381 9.75 14.23 23.81
CA THR A 381 8.70 14.00 24.82
C THR A 381 8.14 15.30 25.38
N ASN A 382 8.84 16.42 25.20
CA ASN A 382 8.49 17.72 25.75
C ASN A 382 8.07 18.69 24.64
N ILE A 383 6.98 18.36 23.94
CA ILE A 383 6.37 19.28 22.97
C ILE A 383 5.65 20.38 23.74
N THR A 384 6.09 21.62 23.56
CA THR A 384 5.47 22.81 24.19
C THR A 384 4.10 23.11 23.59
N ASP A 385 3.24 23.82 24.34
CA ASP A 385 1.94 24.26 23.85
C ASP A 385 2.06 25.09 22.55
N GLN A 386 3.11 25.91 22.43
CA GLN A 386 3.37 26.70 21.24
C GLN A 386 3.73 25.84 20.03
N GLN A 387 4.60 24.83 20.21
CA GLN A 387 4.92 23.87 19.15
C GLN A 387 3.67 23.07 18.75
N GLN A 388 2.85 22.64 19.71
CA GLN A 388 1.60 21.95 19.43
C GLN A 388 0.67 22.81 18.57
N MET A 389 0.46 24.08 18.92
CA MET A 389 -0.37 24.98 18.11
C MET A 389 0.15 25.11 16.66
N ARG A 390 1.47 25.26 16.47
CA ARG A 390 2.06 25.33 15.13
C ARG A 390 1.89 24.03 14.35
N ILE A 391 2.01 22.88 15.00
CA ILE A 391 1.79 21.57 14.38
C ILE A 391 0.33 21.42 13.95
N ASP A 392 -0.60 21.79 14.82
CA ASP A 392 -2.04 21.67 14.58
C ASP A 392 -2.48 22.62 13.44
N GLU A 393 -1.92 23.85 13.38
CA GLU A 393 -2.11 24.77 12.26
C GLU A 393 -1.53 24.23 10.95
N TRP A 394 -0.31 23.68 11.00
CA TRP A 394 0.37 23.14 9.81
C TRP A 394 -0.31 21.88 9.25
N ASN A 395 -0.80 21.02 10.14
CA ASN A 395 -1.48 19.76 9.82
C ASN A 395 -3.00 19.83 10.05
N ASN A 396 -3.59 20.96 9.65
CA ASN A 396 -5.01 21.27 9.81
C ASN A 396 -5.98 20.17 9.33
N ALA A 397 -5.69 19.47 8.23
CA ALA A 397 -6.56 18.42 7.71
C ALA A 397 -6.48 17.15 8.57
N ASP A 398 -5.29 16.81 9.07
CA ASP A 398 -5.11 15.70 10.00
C ASP A 398 -5.74 16.01 11.38
N VAL A 399 -5.72 17.27 11.82
CA VAL A 399 -6.48 17.72 13.02
C VAL A 399 -7.97 17.51 12.83
N ALA A 400 -8.53 18.00 11.72
CA ALA A 400 -9.95 17.82 11.42
C ALA A 400 -10.34 16.33 11.33
N LEU A 401 -9.47 15.51 10.71
CA LEU A 401 -9.64 14.05 10.63
C LEU A 401 -9.67 13.42 12.03
N TYR A 402 -8.68 13.74 12.87
CA TYR A 402 -8.56 13.19 14.21
C TYR A 402 -9.74 13.59 15.09
N ASP A 403 -10.13 14.86 15.10
CA ASP A 403 -11.25 15.35 15.89
C ASP A 403 -12.58 14.67 15.55
N PHE A 404 -12.80 14.40 14.26
CA PHE A 404 -13.98 13.67 13.80
C PHE A 404 -13.95 12.22 14.27
N PHE A 405 -12.87 11.49 13.94
CA PHE A 405 -12.81 10.06 14.21
C PHE A 405 -12.63 9.73 15.70
N ASN A 406 -12.01 10.62 16.48
CA ASN A 406 -11.94 10.51 17.93
C ASN A 406 -13.34 10.50 18.56
N LYS A 407 -14.23 11.40 18.12
CA LYS A 407 -15.64 11.39 18.55
C LYS A 407 -16.34 10.10 18.15
N THR A 408 -16.18 9.64 16.90
CA THR A 408 -16.82 8.39 16.46
C THR A 408 -16.30 7.16 17.20
N PHE A 409 -15.02 7.15 17.54
CA PHE A 409 -14.36 6.09 18.30
C PHE A 409 -14.93 5.99 19.70
N TRP A 410 -15.01 7.11 20.43
CA TRP A 410 -15.61 7.12 21.77
C TRP A 410 -17.10 6.82 21.76
N ASN A 411 -17.83 7.24 20.71
CA ASN A 411 -19.22 6.82 20.55
C ASN A 411 -19.33 5.30 20.43
N LYS A 412 -18.48 4.64 19.63
CA LYS A 412 -18.43 3.18 19.50
C LYS A 412 -18.08 2.48 20.81
N ILE A 413 -17.11 3.01 21.58
CA ILE A 413 -16.76 2.47 22.90
C ILE A 413 -17.89 2.66 23.90
N SER A 414 -18.54 3.83 23.93
CA SER A 414 -19.65 4.11 24.85
C SER A 414 -20.88 3.23 24.62
N ALA A 415 -21.02 2.69 23.41
CA ALA A 415 -22.07 1.75 23.04
C ALA A 415 -21.74 0.29 23.43
N GLN A 416 -20.53 0.01 23.91
CA GLN A 416 -20.14 -1.33 24.37
C GLN A 416 -20.75 -1.63 25.75
N ASP A 417 -20.84 -2.91 26.08
CA ASP A 417 -21.23 -3.37 27.40
C ASP A 417 -20.12 -3.15 28.45
N GLN A 418 -20.46 -3.42 29.71
CA GLN A 418 -19.55 -3.31 30.85
C GLN A 418 -18.35 -4.28 30.78
N THR A 419 -18.42 -5.32 29.94
CA THR A 419 -17.36 -6.32 29.81
C THR A 419 -16.20 -5.83 28.92
N PHE A 420 -16.39 -4.74 28.16
CA PHE A 420 -15.37 -4.21 27.25
C PHE A 420 -14.02 -3.95 27.93
N TYR A 421 -14.03 -3.20 29.03
CA TYR A 421 -12.79 -2.87 29.74
C TYR A 421 -12.17 -4.09 30.43
N GLN A 422 -12.98 -5.09 30.79
CA GLN A 422 -12.46 -6.37 31.29
C GLN A 422 -11.69 -7.13 30.18
N GLU A 423 -12.18 -7.10 28.93
CA GLU A 423 -11.44 -7.64 27.79
C GLU A 423 -10.14 -6.86 27.52
N VAL A 424 -10.15 -5.54 27.69
CA VAL A 424 -8.94 -4.71 27.58
C VAL A 424 -7.89 -5.12 28.61
N ASP A 425 -8.28 -5.31 29.86
CA ASP A 425 -7.36 -5.75 30.91
C ASP A 425 -6.85 -7.17 30.69
N LYS A 426 -7.72 -8.07 30.19
CA LYS A 426 -7.30 -9.41 29.76
C LYS A 426 -6.29 -9.37 28.61
N LEU A 427 -6.50 -8.50 27.61
CA LEU A 427 -5.57 -8.33 26.49
C LEU A 427 -4.19 -7.88 27.01
N ARG A 428 -4.17 -6.86 27.87
CA ARG A 428 -2.95 -6.33 28.48
C ARG A 428 -2.21 -7.39 29.29
N ALA A 429 -2.93 -8.16 30.10
CA ALA A 429 -2.35 -9.26 30.88
C ALA A 429 -1.73 -10.31 29.96
N LYS A 430 -2.42 -10.71 28.89
CA LYS A 430 -1.95 -11.71 27.94
C LYS A 430 -0.72 -11.23 27.17
N VAL A 431 -0.72 -9.99 26.68
CA VAL A 431 0.44 -9.38 26.01
C VAL A 431 1.65 -9.36 26.94
N ARG A 432 1.51 -8.94 28.21
CA ARG A 432 2.62 -8.95 29.18
C ARG A 432 3.15 -10.36 29.45
N SER A 433 2.27 -11.36 29.50
CA SER A 433 2.68 -12.76 29.67
C SER A 433 3.51 -13.22 28.48
N LEU A 434 3.05 -12.94 27.25
CA LEU A 434 3.76 -13.28 26.02
C LEU A 434 5.09 -12.53 25.90
N GLU A 435 5.15 -11.25 26.28
CA GLU A 435 6.41 -10.49 26.30
C GLU A 435 7.43 -11.15 27.25
N LYS A 436 7.00 -11.55 28.45
CA LYS A 436 7.87 -12.22 29.43
C LYS A 436 8.36 -13.60 28.96
N GLU A 437 7.52 -14.34 28.24
CA GLU A 437 7.86 -15.66 27.72
C GLU A 437 8.76 -15.58 26.48
N CYS A 438 8.35 -14.79 25.49
CA CYS A 438 8.97 -14.75 24.18
C CYS A 438 10.22 -13.88 24.14
N ILE A 439 10.26 -12.73 24.83
CA ILE A 439 11.28 -11.69 24.61
C ILE A 439 12.47 -11.90 25.55
N HIS A 440 13.65 -12.09 24.96
CA HIS A 440 14.93 -12.14 25.65
C HIS A 440 15.46 -10.74 25.96
N SER A 441 15.53 -9.89 24.94
CA SER A 441 16.06 -8.53 25.03
C SER A 441 15.39 -7.61 24.02
N LEU A 442 15.39 -6.32 24.37
CA LEU A 442 15.00 -5.22 23.50
C LEU A 442 16.26 -4.41 23.18
N GLU A 443 16.58 -4.32 21.90
CA GLU A 443 17.79 -3.64 21.42
C GLU A 443 17.39 -2.39 20.64
N THR A 444 18.07 -1.26 20.87
CA THR A 444 17.86 -0.06 20.05
C THR A 444 18.79 -0.10 18.86
N ASN A 445 18.22 -0.09 17.65
CA ASN A 445 18.96 0.14 16.42
C ASN A 445 19.46 1.59 16.41
N ARG A 446 20.78 1.79 16.34
CA ARG A 446 21.39 3.13 16.45
C ARG A 446 21.20 3.99 15.20
N ASP A 447 20.97 3.37 14.04
CA ASP A 447 20.81 4.09 12.79
C ASP A 447 19.37 4.62 12.64
N THR A 448 18.39 3.87 13.15
CA THR A 448 16.96 4.21 13.01
C THR A 448 16.29 4.67 14.30
N GLY A 449 16.92 4.43 15.46
CA GLY A 449 16.33 4.65 16.78
C GLY A 449 15.20 3.67 17.13
N GLU A 450 14.94 2.66 16.31
CA GLU A 450 13.87 1.68 16.52
C GLU A 450 14.27 0.57 17.50
N VAL A 451 13.30 0.05 18.24
CA VAL A 451 13.46 -1.11 19.13
C VAL A 451 13.29 -2.39 18.32
N GLU A 452 14.28 -3.26 18.41
CA GLU A 452 14.32 -4.61 17.86
C GLU A 452 14.10 -5.64 18.97
N ILE A 453 13.28 -6.65 18.68
CA ILE A 453 12.91 -7.70 19.63
C ILE A 453 13.78 -8.92 19.37
N ARG A 454 14.52 -9.36 20.40
CA ARG A 454 15.23 -10.66 20.39
C ARG A 454 14.40 -11.70 21.14
N LEU A 455 14.24 -12.87 20.54
CA LEU A 455 13.46 -13.95 21.13
C LEU A 455 14.31 -14.88 22.01
N ASN A 456 13.64 -15.50 22.97
CA ASN A 456 14.17 -16.55 23.85
C ASN A 456 14.24 -17.91 23.12
N GLU A 457 15.17 -18.07 22.17
CA GLU A 457 15.21 -19.23 21.27
C GLU A 457 15.24 -20.61 22.00
N HIS A 458 15.83 -20.67 23.19
CA HIS A 458 16.09 -21.93 23.92
C HIS A 458 15.08 -22.25 25.02
N THR A 459 14.19 -21.32 25.38
CA THR A 459 13.25 -21.49 26.51
C THR A 459 11.80 -21.36 26.11
N ILE A 460 11.50 -20.95 24.86
CA ILE A 460 10.12 -20.89 24.37
C ILE A 460 9.61 -22.31 24.10
N PRO A 461 8.48 -22.72 24.73
CA PRO A 461 7.81 -23.97 24.41
C PRO A 461 7.47 -24.08 22.92
N ASP A 462 7.56 -25.27 22.33
CA ASP A 462 7.36 -25.46 20.88
C ASP A 462 6.00 -24.92 20.39
N MET A 463 4.95 -25.05 21.19
CA MET A 463 3.61 -24.53 20.90
C MET A 463 3.55 -22.99 20.84
N SER A 464 4.33 -22.30 21.68
CA SER A 464 4.39 -20.83 21.71
C SER A 464 5.38 -20.27 20.68
N ARG A 465 6.35 -21.08 20.23
CA ARG A 465 7.44 -20.63 19.35
C ARG A 465 6.92 -20.03 18.05
N TYR A 466 5.99 -20.71 17.39
CA TYR A 466 5.39 -20.19 16.16
C TYR A 466 4.76 -18.81 16.39
N LEU A 467 3.95 -18.66 17.44
CA LEU A 467 3.30 -17.38 17.73
C LEU A 467 4.36 -16.30 17.99
N CYS A 468 5.29 -16.53 18.93
CA CYS A 468 6.37 -15.58 19.25
C CYS A 468 7.13 -15.12 18.00
N GLU A 469 7.55 -16.06 17.14
CA GLU A 469 8.25 -15.78 15.88
C GLU A 469 7.39 -14.95 14.93
N LYS A 470 6.09 -15.26 14.80
CA LYS A 470 5.20 -14.49 13.93
C LYS A 470 4.93 -13.09 14.44
N MET A 471 4.85 -12.87 15.74
CA MET A 471 4.62 -11.54 16.32
C MET A 471 5.78 -10.58 16.09
N THR A 472 7.00 -11.08 15.88
CA THR A 472 8.19 -10.23 15.63
C THR A 472 8.42 -9.90 14.16
N LEU A 473 7.71 -10.56 13.23
CA LEU A 473 7.88 -10.30 11.80
C LEU A 473 7.35 -8.90 11.42
N LYS A 474 8.25 -8.03 10.96
CA LYS A 474 7.91 -6.79 10.25
C LYS A 474 7.23 -7.10 8.90
N GLU A 475 6.57 -6.10 8.31
CA GLU A 475 5.72 -6.27 7.12
C GLU A 475 6.46 -6.89 5.93
N GLU A 476 7.66 -6.41 5.60
CA GLU A 476 8.46 -6.95 4.49
C GLU A 476 8.86 -8.42 4.72
N SER A 477 9.22 -8.78 5.95
CA SER A 477 9.56 -10.14 6.35
C SER A 477 8.33 -11.06 6.27
N TYR A 478 7.15 -10.56 6.69
CA TYR A 478 5.91 -11.33 6.62
C TYR A 478 5.47 -11.58 5.17
N ILE A 479 5.53 -10.58 4.29
CA ILE A 479 5.26 -10.77 2.86
C ILE A 479 6.22 -11.79 2.26
N SER A 480 7.51 -11.70 2.57
CA SER A 480 8.52 -12.66 2.11
C SER A 480 8.21 -14.09 2.58
N TYR A 481 7.77 -14.25 3.83
CA TYR A 481 7.29 -15.52 4.37
C TYR A 481 6.07 -16.05 3.60
N LEU A 482 5.04 -15.23 3.37
CA LEU A 482 3.82 -15.64 2.65
C LEU A 482 4.13 -16.08 1.22
N ARG A 483 5.01 -15.35 0.52
CA ARG A 483 5.49 -15.72 -0.82
C ARG A 483 6.18 -17.08 -0.82
N LYS A 484 7.05 -17.33 0.18
CA LYS A 484 7.75 -18.61 0.33
C LYS A 484 6.75 -19.75 0.61
N LYS A 485 5.80 -19.54 1.54
CA LYS A 485 4.73 -20.50 1.87
C LYS A 485 3.92 -20.87 0.63
N TYR A 486 3.49 -19.88 -0.15
CA TYR A 486 2.73 -20.10 -1.38
C TYR A 486 3.53 -20.91 -2.41
N ASN A 487 4.79 -20.53 -2.66
CA ASN A 487 5.64 -21.23 -3.62
C ASN A 487 5.87 -22.70 -3.25
N LEU A 488 5.98 -23.02 -1.96
CA LEU A 488 6.08 -24.41 -1.48
C LEU A 488 4.79 -25.19 -1.73
N LYS A 489 3.63 -24.60 -1.40
CA LYS A 489 2.30 -25.19 -1.67
C LYS A 489 2.09 -25.45 -3.17
N PHE A 490 2.54 -24.51 -4.02
CA PHE A 490 2.43 -24.65 -5.47
C PHE A 490 3.35 -25.75 -6.03
N LYS A 491 4.55 -25.91 -5.47
CA LYS A 491 5.45 -27.04 -5.82
C LYS A 491 4.84 -28.39 -5.47
N ASP A 492 4.36 -28.55 -4.23
CA ASP A 492 3.69 -29.78 -3.77
C ASP A 492 2.47 -30.09 -4.64
N TYR A 493 1.64 -29.09 -4.97
CA TYR A 493 0.51 -29.27 -5.86
C TYR A 493 0.91 -29.76 -7.27
N ASN A 494 1.95 -29.18 -7.87
CA ASN A 494 2.44 -29.61 -9.18
C ASN A 494 3.04 -31.01 -9.15
N GLU A 495 3.73 -31.39 -8.08
CA GLU A 495 4.25 -32.75 -7.88
C GLU A 495 3.10 -33.75 -7.75
N ARG A 496 2.05 -33.45 -6.97
CA ARG A 496 0.85 -34.29 -6.87
C ARG A 496 0.12 -34.43 -8.22
N LEU A 497 -0.06 -33.34 -8.96
CA LEU A 497 -0.64 -33.39 -10.31
C LEU A 497 0.19 -34.24 -11.25
N ARG A 498 1.51 -34.06 -11.25
CA ARG A 498 2.44 -34.84 -12.07
C ARG A 498 2.35 -36.33 -11.73
N ASN A 499 2.33 -36.69 -10.44
CA ASN A 499 2.15 -38.06 -9.99
C ASN A 499 0.80 -38.65 -10.40
N TRP A 500 -0.29 -37.88 -10.26
CA TRP A 500 -1.63 -38.29 -10.73
C TRP A 500 -1.66 -38.53 -12.24
N PHE A 501 -1.02 -37.66 -13.03
CA PHE A 501 -0.90 -37.84 -14.49
C PHE A 501 -0.09 -39.10 -14.82
N TYR A 502 1.01 -39.36 -14.13
CA TYR A 502 1.81 -40.58 -14.32
C TYR A 502 1.03 -41.85 -13.94
N GLU A 503 0.28 -41.84 -12.84
CA GLU A 503 -0.59 -42.96 -12.44
C GLU A 503 -1.68 -43.21 -13.48
N LYS A 504 -2.34 -42.16 -13.97
CA LYS A 504 -3.35 -42.27 -15.05
C LYS A 504 -2.75 -42.82 -16.33
N LEU A 505 -1.58 -42.35 -16.76
CA LEU A 505 -0.89 -42.85 -17.95
C LEU A 505 -0.47 -44.31 -17.80
N ASN A 506 0.06 -44.72 -16.65
CA ASN A 506 0.44 -46.10 -16.39
C ASN A 506 -0.77 -47.04 -16.31
N LYS A 507 -1.90 -46.59 -15.76
CA LYS A 507 -3.15 -47.36 -15.74
C LYS A 507 -3.70 -47.59 -17.14
N THR A 508 -3.67 -46.55 -17.99
CA THR A 508 -4.11 -46.65 -19.40
C THR A 508 -3.20 -47.55 -20.25
N ARG A 509 -1.95 -47.78 -19.83
CA ARG A 509 -0.97 -48.64 -20.50
C ARG A 509 -1.02 -50.10 -20.04
N LEU A 510 -1.68 -50.39 -18.92
CA LEU A 510 -1.93 -51.75 -18.40
C LEU A 510 -3.30 -52.30 -18.83
N ASP A 511 -4.21 -51.43 -19.25
CA ASP A 511 -5.54 -51.77 -19.79
C ASP A 511 -5.56 -51.94 -21.34
N LEU A 512 -4.39 -51.83 -22.00
CA LEU A 512 -4.12 -52.12 -23.42
C LEU A 512 -3.19 -53.32 -23.54
#